data_AF-A0A7S1DAM0-F1
#
_entry.id   AF-A0A7S1DAM0-F1
#
_cell.length_a   1.000
_cell.length_b   1.000
_cell.length_c   1.000
_cell.angle_alpha   90.00
_cell.angle_beta   90.00
_cell.angle_gamma   90.00
#
_symmetry.space_group_name_H-M   'P 1'
#
loop_
_entity.id
_entity.type
_entity.pdbx_description
1 polymer ?
#
loop_
_entity_poly.entity_id
_entity_poly.type
_entity_poly.pdbx_seq_one_letter_code
_entity_poly.pdbx_strand_id
1 'polypeptide(L)'
;SVVGKTKQWVTNAFGPFEATVDPNLYNKNYRFEWETSGVYTCHSLHLFLKLEAVDSGGRRSNFMFSIVTIPYGEELGEDCVEGQVTPPPRLCPPREQAELGTITSIQLVDVAEGLVLRDSSQSTQFMIRLSETSGELNLIAETEGVIGSVVFEVDDGDFVKTADFSPFSLGGARPDRLLPSSLLVAGSRRVVRVTPYSGTNGGGRPGETVTVVLQIEDPLVVDDVVYVADIGSRSNVTTTLADGTTINLQQLSSKLVLEAQVSGDVGSVEFKVDGGAIRFVDSEAPYQVTAGEEPLFLPGHYILEVVPWTNSDATGSHGAPKTVEFDIVASQQT
;
A
#
# COMPACT_ATOMS: atom_id res chain seq x y z
N SER A 1 -30.44 30.18 37.09
CA SER A 1 -30.96 29.38 35.97
C SER A 1 -30.05 29.61 34.78
N VAL A 2 -29.34 28.57 34.34
CA VAL A 2 -28.63 28.58 33.07
C VAL A 2 -29.25 27.47 32.24
N VAL A 3 -29.91 27.83 31.14
CA VAL A 3 -30.43 26.88 30.17
C VAL A 3 -29.48 26.93 28.98
N GLY A 4 -28.66 25.90 28.80
CA GLY A 4 -27.72 25.78 27.69
C GLY A 4 -26.64 24.72 27.93
N LYS A 5 -26.20 24.03 26.86
CA LYS A 5 -25.03 23.15 26.89
C LYS A 5 -23.84 23.96 27.39
N THR A 6 -23.31 23.61 28.56
CA THR A 6 -22.15 24.30 29.12
C THR A 6 -20.92 23.46 28.85
N LYS A 7 -20.04 23.96 27.98
CA LYS A 7 -18.69 23.42 27.81
C LYS A 7 -17.80 24.07 28.87
N GLN A 8 -17.12 23.26 29.67
CA GLN A 8 -16.12 23.75 30.60
C GLN A 8 -14.77 23.09 30.30
N TRP A 9 -13.75 23.94 30.19
CA TRP A 9 -12.37 23.51 30.11
C TRP A 9 -11.84 23.32 31.52
N VAL A 10 -11.39 22.11 31.83
CA VAL A 10 -10.73 21.82 33.11
C VAL A 10 -9.25 21.64 32.81
N THR A 11 -8.41 22.49 33.40
CA THR A 11 -6.97 22.36 33.36
C THR A 11 -6.48 21.60 34.58
N ASN A 12 -5.80 20.47 34.37
CA ASN A 12 -5.04 19.78 35.40
C ASN A 12 -3.58 19.56 34.91
N ALA A 13 -2.77 18.89 35.73
CA ALA A 13 -1.35 18.63 35.45
C ALA A 13 -1.08 17.77 34.19
N PHE A 14 -2.12 17.20 33.57
CA PHE A 14 -2.02 16.31 32.40
C PHE A 14 -2.51 16.97 31.09
N GLY A 15 -2.85 18.27 31.13
CA GLY A 15 -3.36 19.02 29.99
C GLY A 15 -4.88 19.22 30.00
N PRO A 16 -5.41 20.05 29.10
CA PRO A 16 -6.84 20.34 29.03
C PRO A 16 -7.62 19.17 28.43
N PHE A 17 -8.74 18.79 29.03
CA PHE A 17 -9.72 17.88 28.41
C PHE A 17 -11.12 18.50 28.39
N GLU A 18 -11.93 18.09 27.40
CA GLU A 18 -13.28 18.59 27.18
C GLU A 18 -14.31 17.57 27.67
N ALA A 19 -15.16 17.97 28.63
CA ALA A 19 -16.31 17.18 29.06
C ALA A 19 -17.61 17.89 28.64
N THR A 20 -18.53 17.16 28.00
CA THR A 20 -19.86 17.66 27.64
C THR A 20 -20.94 16.93 28.42
N VAL A 21 -21.76 17.67 29.17
CA VAL A 21 -22.93 17.13 29.88
C VAL A 21 -24.18 17.39 29.04
N ASP A 22 -24.98 16.34 28.79
CA ASP A 22 -26.27 16.48 28.09
C ASP A 22 -27.35 16.99 29.08
N PRO A 23 -27.87 18.22 28.88
CA PRO A 23 -28.88 18.80 29.78
C PRO A 23 -30.23 18.10 29.70
N ASN A 24 -30.51 17.32 28.65
CA ASN A 24 -31.82 16.66 28.49
C ASN A 24 -32.04 15.47 29.43
N LEU A 25 -30.98 14.99 30.09
CA LEU A 25 -31.09 13.88 31.03
C LEU A 25 -31.63 14.29 32.41
N TYR A 26 -31.60 15.58 32.79
CA TYR A 26 -32.01 16.01 34.14
C TYR A 26 -32.60 17.44 34.21
N ASN A 27 -33.87 17.56 34.60
CA ASN A 27 -34.65 18.81 34.67
C ASN A 27 -34.44 19.67 35.94
N LYS A 28 -33.23 19.71 36.53
CA LYS A 28 -32.97 20.48 37.77
C LYS A 28 -31.69 21.32 37.69
N ASN A 29 -31.62 22.41 38.46
CA ASN A 29 -30.42 23.22 38.61
C ASN A 29 -29.41 22.47 39.48
N TYR A 30 -28.25 22.11 38.91
CA TYR A 30 -27.14 21.49 39.63
C TYR A 30 -25.94 22.43 39.66
N ARG A 31 -25.18 22.41 40.75
CA ARG A 31 -23.80 22.90 40.81
C ARG A 31 -22.89 21.69 40.75
N PHE A 32 -21.89 21.72 39.87
CA PHE A 32 -20.88 20.67 39.75
C PHE A 32 -19.59 21.15 40.41
N GLU A 33 -19.08 20.35 41.33
CA GLU A 33 -17.77 20.51 41.94
C GLU A 33 -16.96 19.25 41.59
N TRP A 34 -15.70 19.45 41.17
CA TRP A 34 -14.83 18.39 40.70
C TRP A 34 -13.75 18.13 41.74
N GLU A 35 -13.57 16.86 42.10
CA GLU A 35 -12.46 16.41 42.92
C GLU A 35 -11.77 15.26 42.19
N THR A 36 -10.49 15.45 41.86
CA THR A 36 -9.67 14.40 41.26
C THR A 36 -8.90 13.69 42.37
N SER A 37 -9.21 12.42 42.59
CA SER A 37 -8.40 11.53 43.42
C SER A 37 -7.82 10.43 42.55
N GLY A 38 -6.50 10.28 42.56
CA GLY A 38 -5.81 9.20 41.87
C GLY A 38 -5.34 8.14 42.86
N VAL A 39 -5.52 6.87 42.50
CA VAL A 39 -4.80 5.76 43.14
C VAL A 39 -3.79 5.26 42.13
N TYR A 40 -2.52 5.31 42.50
CA TYR A 40 -1.44 4.75 41.71
C TYR A 40 -1.31 3.28 42.08
N THR A 41 -1.44 2.39 41.10
CA THR A 41 -0.92 1.02 41.21
C THR A 41 0.24 0.89 40.24
N CYS A 42 1.16 -0.07 40.47
CA CYS A 42 2.37 -0.21 39.64
C CYS A 42 2.10 -0.38 38.13
N HIS A 43 0.86 -0.62 37.71
CA HIS A 43 0.51 -0.93 36.32
C HIS A 43 -0.63 -0.06 35.78
N SER A 44 -1.21 0.83 36.58
CA SER A 44 -2.42 1.55 36.19
C SER A 44 -2.58 2.86 36.97
N LEU A 45 -2.87 3.93 36.23
CA LEU A 45 -3.45 5.14 36.82
C LEU A 45 -4.96 5.02 36.78
N HIS A 46 -5.59 4.96 37.96
CA HIS A 46 -7.04 5.05 38.07
C HIS A 46 -7.43 6.49 38.42
N LEU A 47 -8.02 7.19 37.45
CA LEU A 47 -8.62 8.50 37.67
C LEU A 47 -10.07 8.33 38.07
N PHE A 48 -10.37 8.71 39.31
CA PHE A 48 -11.74 8.81 39.79
C PHE A 48 -12.21 10.25 39.66
N LEU A 49 -13.29 10.44 38.92
CA LEU A 49 -13.99 11.71 38.87
C LEU A 49 -15.23 11.58 39.75
N LYS A 50 -15.21 12.32 40.85
CA LYS A 50 -16.38 12.51 41.69
C LYS A 50 -17.15 13.72 41.20
N LEU A 51 -18.43 13.50 40.89
CA LEU A 51 -19.38 14.53 40.51
C LEU A 51 -20.42 14.65 41.62
N GLU A 52 -20.47 15.79 42.30
CA GLU A 52 -21.50 16.06 43.31
C GLU A 52 -22.60 16.93 42.70
N ALA A 53 -23.84 16.46 42.82
CA ALA A 53 -25.03 17.12 42.34
C ALA A 53 -25.88 17.55 43.54
N VAL A 54 -26.09 18.86 43.71
CA VAL A 54 -26.92 19.40 44.80
C VAL A 54 -28.25 19.90 44.24
N ASP A 55 -29.36 19.39 44.75
CA ASP A 55 -30.69 19.84 44.33
C ASP A 55 -31.13 21.13 45.05
N SER A 56 -32.26 21.70 44.62
CA SER A 56 -32.80 22.94 45.18
C SER A 56 -33.22 22.85 46.65
N GLY A 57 -33.30 21.64 47.22
CA GLY A 57 -33.55 21.39 48.64
C GLY A 57 -32.27 21.15 49.44
N GLY A 58 -31.08 21.29 48.84
CA GLY A 58 -29.80 21.05 49.47
C GLY A 58 -29.42 19.57 49.60
N ARG A 59 -30.17 18.66 48.99
CA ARG A 59 -29.82 17.22 48.99
C ARG A 59 -28.70 16.99 47.99
N ARG A 60 -27.65 16.31 48.46
CA ARG A 60 -26.45 15.96 47.71
C ARG A 60 -26.57 14.55 47.16
N SER A 61 -26.27 14.37 45.88
CA SER A 61 -26.12 13.08 45.22
C SER A 61 -24.72 12.99 44.63
N ASN A 62 -23.98 11.94 44.98
CA ASN A 62 -22.63 11.71 44.49
C ASN A 62 -22.66 10.68 43.36
N PHE A 63 -22.01 11.01 42.25
CA PHE A 63 -21.77 10.10 41.14
C PHE A 63 -20.26 9.93 41.01
N MET A 64 -19.81 8.68 40.91
CA MET A 64 -18.40 8.36 40.77
C MET A 64 -18.21 7.70 39.42
N PHE A 65 -17.40 8.32 38.58
CA PHE A 65 -17.05 7.79 37.27
C PHE A 65 -15.59 7.34 37.30
N SER A 66 -15.36 6.10 36.90
CA SER A 66 -14.00 5.61 36.61
C SER A 66 -13.71 5.94 35.16
N ILE A 67 -12.78 6.86 34.90
CA ILE A 67 -12.35 7.18 33.54
C ILE A 67 -11.01 6.48 33.31
N VAL A 68 -11.09 5.41 32.51
CA VAL A 68 -10.01 4.81 31.72
C VAL A 68 -8.76 4.39 32.52
N THR A 69 -8.55 3.08 32.58
CA THR A 69 -7.21 2.53 32.82
C THR A 69 -6.34 2.89 31.62
N ILE A 70 -5.39 3.81 31.78
CA ILE A 70 -4.31 3.96 30.80
C ILE A 70 -3.31 2.85 31.11
N PRO A 71 -3.17 1.80 30.28
CA PRO A 71 -2.09 0.85 30.46
C PRO A 71 -0.79 1.63 30.26
N TYR A 72 -0.02 1.78 31.33
CA TYR A 72 1.38 2.15 31.15
C TYR A 72 2.06 0.93 30.54
N GLY A 73 2.49 1.06 29.28
CA GLY A 73 3.42 0.11 28.69
C GLY A 73 4.71 0.13 29.49
N GLU A 74 5.07 -1.04 30.01
CA GLU A 74 6.35 -1.44 30.59
C GLU A 74 6.55 -1.30 32.11
N GLU A 75 7.09 -2.39 32.66
CA GLU A 75 7.25 -2.76 34.07
C GLU A 75 7.95 -1.68 34.90
N LEU A 76 7.34 -1.34 36.05
CA LEU A 76 8.04 -0.64 37.12
C LEU A 76 8.78 -1.69 37.97
N GLY A 77 10.11 -1.55 38.06
CA GLY A 77 10.95 -2.34 38.96
C GLY A 77 10.50 -2.24 40.42
N GLU A 78 10.75 -3.32 41.16
CA GLU A 78 10.11 -3.79 42.39
C GLU A 78 10.08 -2.89 43.66
N ASP A 79 10.43 -1.61 43.61
CA ASP A 79 10.59 -0.80 44.83
C ASP A 79 9.54 0.31 44.99
N CYS A 80 8.34 -0.05 45.47
CA CYS A 80 7.41 0.89 46.10
C CYS A 80 6.86 0.28 47.40
N VAL A 81 7.50 0.60 48.53
CA VAL A 81 6.99 0.25 49.87
C VAL A 81 6.21 1.44 50.43
N GLU A 82 4.95 1.18 50.78
CA GLU A 82 4.06 2.16 51.41
C GLU A 82 4.50 2.45 52.86
N GLY A 83 4.72 3.73 53.17
CA GLY A 83 4.77 4.20 54.56
C GLY A 83 6.15 4.37 55.19
N GLN A 84 7.00 5.25 54.65
CA GLN A 84 7.96 6.00 55.47
C GLN A 84 8.17 7.43 54.95
N VAL A 85 8.12 8.38 55.89
CA VAL A 85 8.44 9.80 55.64
C VAL A 85 9.95 9.90 55.40
N THR A 86 10.36 10.12 54.15
CA THR A 86 11.78 10.18 53.74
C THR A 86 12.23 11.63 53.43
N PRO A 87 13.56 11.89 53.38
CA PRO A 87 14.15 13.22 53.19
C PRO A 87 13.78 13.86 51.83
N PRO A 88 14.15 15.13 51.56
CA PRO A 88 13.80 15.81 50.31
C PRO A 88 14.07 14.90 49.09
N PRO A 89 13.13 14.84 48.14
CA PRO A 89 13.16 13.89 47.04
C PRO A 89 14.51 14.02 46.33
N ARG A 90 15.31 12.97 46.38
CA ARG A 90 16.44 12.85 45.47
C ARG A 90 15.84 12.92 44.08
N LEU A 91 16.28 13.90 43.29
CA LEU A 91 15.97 13.94 41.87
C LEU A 91 16.28 12.54 41.32
N CYS A 92 15.26 11.85 40.82
CA CYS A 92 15.47 10.59 40.12
C CYS A 92 16.58 10.86 39.09
N PRO A 93 17.61 10.00 39.00
CA PRO A 93 18.58 10.14 37.93
C PRO A 93 17.80 10.20 36.61
N PRO A 94 18.19 11.07 35.66
CA PRO A 94 17.55 11.11 34.35
C PRO A 94 17.48 9.68 33.84
N ARG A 95 16.26 9.18 33.60
CA ARG A 95 16.07 7.81 33.11
C ARG A 95 16.88 7.71 31.83
N GLU A 96 17.83 6.79 31.80
CA GLU A 96 18.63 6.49 30.62
C GLU A 96 17.64 6.17 29.51
N GLN A 97 17.47 7.12 28.58
CA GLN A 97 16.53 6.97 27.48
C GLN A 97 17.05 5.80 26.67
N ALA A 98 16.25 4.74 26.54
CA ALA A 98 16.58 3.61 25.67
C ALA A 98 17.07 4.15 24.32
N GLU A 99 18.23 3.69 23.88
CA GLU A 99 18.78 4.13 22.62
C GLU A 99 17.79 3.78 21.49
N LEU A 100 17.55 4.76 20.62
CA LEU A 100 16.65 4.57 19.50
C LEU A 100 17.29 3.54 18.56
N GLY A 101 16.54 2.50 18.21
CA GLY A 101 16.98 1.53 17.23
C GLY A 101 17.28 2.15 15.86
N THR A 102 17.90 1.37 15.00
CA THR A 102 18.34 1.78 13.65
C THR A 102 17.74 0.88 12.57
N ILE A 103 17.73 1.35 11.33
CA ILE A 103 17.46 0.51 10.16
C ILE A 103 18.77 -0.16 9.75
N THR A 104 18.79 -1.48 9.69
CA THR A 104 19.97 -2.27 9.30
C THR A 104 20.00 -2.52 7.79
N SER A 105 18.84 -2.75 7.17
CA SER A 105 18.69 -2.76 5.72
C SER A 105 17.25 -2.48 5.29
N ILE A 106 17.08 -2.15 4.01
CA ILE A 106 15.79 -2.13 3.31
C ILE A 106 15.84 -3.23 2.27
N GLN A 107 14.85 -4.13 2.32
CA GLN A 107 14.74 -5.25 1.41
C GLN A 107 13.57 -5.03 0.46
N LEU A 108 13.83 -5.24 -0.84
CA LEU A 108 12.79 -5.36 -1.84
C LEU A 108 12.45 -6.84 -2.00
N VAL A 109 11.19 -7.18 -1.77
CA VAL A 109 10.72 -8.56 -1.76
C VAL A 109 9.63 -8.78 -2.80
N ASP A 110 9.66 -9.96 -3.42
CA ASP A 110 8.52 -10.55 -4.09
C ASP A 110 7.64 -11.22 -3.03
N VAL A 111 6.44 -10.66 -2.81
CA VAL A 111 5.52 -11.11 -1.77
C VAL A 111 4.89 -12.45 -2.10
N ALA A 112 4.62 -12.73 -3.38
CA ALA A 112 3.99 -13.98 -3.79
C ALA A 112 4.98 -15.16 -3.64
N GLU A 113 6.26 -14.91 -3.95
CA GLU A 113 7.30 -15.94 -3.88
C GLU A 113 8.02 -15.98 -2.52
N GLY A 114 7.86 -14.95 -1.69
CA GLY A 114 8.59 -14.79 -0.42
C GLY A 114 10.10 -14.60 -0.63
N LEU A 115 10.50 -14.07 -1.80
CA LEU A 115 11.90 -13.94 -2.21
C LEU A 115 12.42 -12.53 -1.98
N VAL A 116 13.58 -12.39 -1.33
CA VAL A 116 14.31 -11.13 -1.28
C VAL A 116 15.04 -10.91 -2.60
N LEU A 117 14.62 -9.89 -3.36
CA LEU A 117 15.18 -9.57 -4.67
C LEU A 117 16.41 -8.67 -4.55
N ARG A 118 16.37 -7.68 -3.65
CA ARG A 118 17.46 -6.71 -3.42
C ARG A 118 17.51 -6.32 -1.94
N ASP A 119 18.69 -5.92 -1.47
CA ASP A 119 18.94 -5.50 -0.09
C ASP A 119 19.88 -4.27 -0.06
N SER A 120 19.51 -3.26 0.74
CA SER A 120 20.24 -1.98 0.80
C SER A 120 21.63 -2.06 1.42
N SER A 121 21.96 -3.16 2.10
CA SER A 121 23.33 -3.45 2.55
C SER A 121 24.30 -3.66 1.38
N GLN A 122 23.78 -4.01 0.20
CA GLN A 122 24.57 -4.21 -1.02
C GLN A 122 24.54 -2.99 -1.94
N SER A 123 23.37 -2.34 -2.08
CA SER A 123 23.19 -1.16 -2.95
C SER A 123 21.95 -0.38 -2.53
N THR A 124 22.00 0.95 -2.52
CA THR A 124 20.79 1.78 -2.36
C THR A 124 20.05 2.04 -3.67
N GLN A 125 20.58 1.58 -4.80
CA GLN A 125 19.91 1.61 -6.09
C GLN A 125 19.41 0.20 -6.43
N PHE A 126 18.10 0.05 -6.50
CA PHE A 126 17.43 -1.18 -6.88
C PHE A 126 16.94 -1.06 -8.32
N MET A 127 17.59 -1.81 -9.22
CA MET A 127 17.07 -2.07 -10.56
C MET A 127 16.57 -3.50 -10.63
N ILE A 128 15.32 -3.67 -11.02
CA ILE A 128 14.64 -4.97 -11.20
C ILE A 128 13.86 -4.93 -12.50
N ARG A 129 13.90 -6.04 -13.23
CA ARG A 129 13.00 -6.32 -14.34
C ARG A 129 11.82 -7.11 -13.81
N LEU A 130 10.62 -6.78 -14.28
CA LEU A 130 9.42 -7.52 -13.86
C LEU A 130 9.45 -9.00 -14.22
N SER A 131 10.20 -9.39 -15.26
CA SER A 131 10.43 -10.80 -15.61
C SER A 131 11.15 -11.61 -14.53
N GLU A 132 11.79 -10.94 -13.56
CA GLU A 132 12.43 -11.58 -12.41
C GLU A 132 11.44 -11.79 -11.24
N THR A 133 10.17 -11.44 -11.40
CA THR A 133 9.20 -11.31 -10.30
C THR A 133 7.79 -11.75 -10.70
N SER A 134 6.95 -12.03 -9.72
CA SER A 134 5.50 -12.20 -9.85
C SER A 134 4.74 -10.89 -10.10
N GLY A 135 5.39 -9.74 -9.87
CA GLY A 135 4.79 -8.41 -9.87
C GLY A 135 4.21 -7.96 -8.52
N GLU A 136 4.13 -8.85 -7.52
CA GLU A 136 3.64 -8.50 -6.18
C GLU A 136 4.79 -8.01 -5.28
N LEU A 137 5.21 -6.75 -5.45
CA LEU A 137 6.39 -6.21 -4.78
C LEU A 137 6.08 -5.49 -3.45
N ASN A 138 7.01 -5.57 -2.50
CA ASN A 138 6.97 -4.78 -1.25
C ASN A 138 8.38 -4.38 -0.79
N LEU A 139 8.47 -3.33 0.03
CA LEU A 139 9.68 -2.94 0.75
C LEU A 139 9.53 -3.23 2.24
N ILE A 140 10.52 -3.88 2.82
CA ILE A 140 10.61 -4.17 4.25
C ILE A 140 11.81 -3.40 4.81
N ALA A 141 11.65 -2.77 5.96
CA ALA A 141 12.73 -2.20 6.74
C ALA A 141 13.13 -3.18 7.84
N GLU A 142 14.35 -3.69 7.75
CA GLU A 142 14.98 -4.47 8.82
C GLU A 142 15.53 -3.51 9.86
N THR A 143 15.28 -3.79 11.14
CA THR A 143 15.62 -2.88 12.24
C THR A 143 16.28 -3.62 13.40
N GLU A 144 17.17 -2.94 14.10
CA GLU A 144 17.78 -3.41 15.35
C GLU A 144 17.49 -2.41 16.48
N GLY A 145 17.29 -2.90 17.71
CA GLY A 145 16.98 -2.07 18.88
C GLY A 145 15.48 -1.76 19.04
N VAL A 146 15.17 -0.74 19.87
CA VAL A 146 13.79 -0.38 20.19
C VAL A 146 13.28 0.64 19.16
N ILE A 147 12.33 0.21 18.33
CA ILE A 147 11.62 1.01 17.34
C ILE A 147 10.13 1.04 17.66
N GLY A 148 9.56 2.24 17.79
CA GLY A 148 8.13 2.43 17.97
C GLY A 148 7.36 2.47 16.65
N SER A 149 7.98 2.97 15.58
CA SER A 149 7.42 2.93 14.23
C SER A 149 8.48 3.20 13.16
N VAL A 150 8.16 2.86 11.91
CA VAL A 150 8.96 3.22 10.73
C VAL A 150 8.08 4.00 9.76
N VAL A 151 8.56 5.16 9.32
CA VAL A 151 7.89 5.99 8.32
C VAL A 151 8.58 5.82 6.97
N PHE A 152 7.80 5.45 5.96
CA PHE A 152 8.17 5.41 4.56
C PHE A 152 7.61 6.65 3.87
N GLU A 153 8.49 7.49 3.36
CA GLU A 153 8.17 8.66 2.54
C GLU A 153 8.62 8.37 1.11
N VAL A 154 7.69 8.46 0.16
CA VAL A 154 7.91 8.15 -1.26
C VAL A 154 7.83 9.44 -2.07
N ASP A 155 8.81 9.64 -2.95
CA ASP A 155 8.91 10.75 -3.90
C ASP A 155 8.73 12.12 -3.22
N ASP A 156 9.58 12.39 -2.22
CA ASP A 156 9.60 13.66 -1.45
C ASP A 156 8.25 14.03 -0.81
N GLY A 157 7.50 13.03 -0.35
CA GLY A 157 6.29 13.20 0.45
C GLY A 157 4.99 13.07 -0.32
N ASP A 158 5.04 12.78 -1.62
CA ASP A 158 3.85 12.47 -2.44
C ASP A 158 3.01 11.34 -1.82
N PHE A 159 3.68 10.39 -1.17
CA PHE A 159 3.03 9.39 -0.34
C PHE A 159 3.82 9.14 0.94
N VAL A 160 3.10 9.04 2.07
CA VAL A 160 3.67 8.73 3.37
C VAL A 160 2.90 7.59 4.01
N LYS A 161 3.63 6.58 4.50
CA LYS A 161 3.07 5.49 5.29
C LYS A 161 3.86 5.29 6.57
N THR A 162 3.15 5.06 7.66
CA THR A 162 3.74 4.64 8.93
C THR A 162 3.41 3.17 9.20
N ALA A 163 4.41 2.40 9.61
CA ALA A 163 4.26 1.04 10.11
C ALA A 163 4.65 1.01 11.60
N ASP A 164 3.69 0.66 12.46
CA ASP A 164 3.88 0.65 13.92
C ASP A 164 4.36 -0.70 14.46
N PHE A 165 4.33 -1.75 13.62
CA PHE A 165 4.64 -3.10 14.04
C PHE A 165 5.48 -3.81 13.00
N SER A 166 6.41 -4.66 13.47
CA SER A 166 7.20 -5.55 12.63
C SER A 166 6.31 -6.65 12.02
N PRO A 167 6.52 -7.01 10.74
CA PRO A 167 7.51 -6.46 9.81
C PRO A 167 7.13 -5.07 9.31
N PHE A 168 8.04 -4.12 9.46
CA PHE A 168 7.85 -2.73 9.03
C PHE A 168 7.91 -2.67 7.51
N SER A 169 6.77 -2.44 6.84
CA SER A 169 6.71 -2.54 5.38
C SER A 169 5.83 -1.49 4.70
N LEU A 170 6.22 -1.14 3.46
CA LEU A 170 5.54 -0.13 2.64
C LEU A 170 4.18 -0.61 2.13
N GLY A 171 4.06 -1.85 1.69
CA GLY A 171 2.79 -2.49 1.32
C GLY A 171 1.93 -2.82 2.55
N GLY A 172 2.56 -2.93 3.72
CA GLY A 172 1.93 -3.33 4.97
C GLY A 172 1.99 -4.85 5.16
N ALA A 173 1.60 -5.28 6.36
CA ALA A 173 1.65 -6.67 6.76
C ALA A 173 0.39 -7.07 7.53
N ARG A 174 0.02 -8.33 7.40
CA ARG A 174 -0.92 -9.05 8.26
C ARG A 174 -0.14 -10.10 9.05
N PRO A 175 -0.71 -10.68 10.12
CA PRO A 175 -0.03 -11.70 10.92
C PRO A 175 0.48 -12.90 10.10
N ASP A 176 -0.17 -13.21 8.98
CA ASP A 176 0.09 -14.37 8.15
C ASP A 176 0.79 -14.05 6.81
N ARG A 177 0.87 -12.78 6.40
CA ARG A 177 1.45 -12.41 5.09
C ARG A 177 1.83 -10.94 4.97
N LEU A 178 2.80 -10.67 4.12
CA LEU A 178 3.05 -9.33 3.58
C LEU A 178 1.96 -8.97 2.55
N LEU A 179 1.74 -7.69 2.33
CA LEU A 179 0.84 -7.18 1.30
C LEU A 179 1.67 -6.48 0.21
N PRO A 180 1.33 -6.64 -1.08
CA PRO A 180 2.01 -5.90 -2.14
C PRO A 180 1.75 -4.39 -2.00
N SER A 181 2.72 -3.60 -2.46
CA SER A 181 2.61 -2.14 -2.54
C SER A 181 2.11 -1.72 -3.91
N SER A 182 0.99 -1.00 -3.98
CA SER A 182 0.46 -0.44 -5.22
C SER A 182 1.34 0.67 -5.83
N LEU A 183 2.39 1.11 -5.13
CA LEU A 183 3.33 2.12 -5.61
C LEU A 183 4.48 1.52 -6.43
N LEU A 184 4.72 0.22 -6.28
CA LEU A 184 5.82 -0.52 -6.89
C LEU A 184 5.30 -1.27 -8.11
N VAL A 185 5.11 -0.54 -9.20
CA VAL A 185 4.54 -1.05 -10.45
C VAL A 185 5.52 -0.94 -11.61
N ALA A 186 5.21 -1.66 -12.70
CA ALA A 186 5.88 -1.60 -13.99
C ALA A 186 6.24 -0.17 -14.42
N GLY A 187 7.47 0.04 -14.89
CA GLY A 187 7.95 1.31 -15.42
C GLY A 187 8.12 2.42 -14.39
N SER A 188 7.84 2.16 -13.11
CA SER A 188 7.94 3.18 -12.06
C SER A 188 9.39 3.37 -11.59
N ARG A 189 9.73 4.63 -11.34
CA ARG A 189 10.93 5.00 -10.61
C ARG A 189 10.53 5.73 -9.34
N ARG A 190 10.94 5.23 -8.18
CA ARG A 190 10.56 5.76 -6.85
C ARG A 190 11.80 6.08 -6.03
N VAL A 191 11.77 7.19 -5.30
CA VAL A 191 12.74 7.48 -4.24
C VAL A 191 12.02 7.27 -2.91
N VAL A 192 12.51 6.34 -2.09
CA VAL A 192 11.88 5.99 -0.81
C VAL A 192 12.85 6.31 0.32
N ARG A 193 12.43 7.20 1.21
CA ARG A 193 13.12 7.56 2.45
C ARG A 193 12.45 6.82 3.59
N VAL A 194 13.23 6.06 4.34
CA VAL A 194 12.74 5.22 5.44
C VAL A 194 13.39 5.72 6.73
N THR A 195 12.57 6.14 7.68
CA THR A 195 13.02 6.74 8.94
C THR A 195 12.42 5.98 10.12
N PRO A 196 13.24 5.46 11.04
CA PRO A 196 12.74 4.86 12.27
C PRO A 196 12.38 5.94 13.29
N TYR A 197 11.40 5.67 14.13
CA TYR A 197 10.92 6.57 15.17
C TYR A 197 10.81 5.83 16.51
N SER A 198 11.15 6.52 17.61
CA SER A 198 11.09 5.92 18.95
C SER A 198 9.67 5.70 19.47
N GLY A 199 8.68 6.40 18.92
CA GLY A 199 7.26 6.26 19.26
C GLY A 199 6.44 5.71 18.10
N THR A 200 5.18 5.37 18.37
CA THR A 200 4.22 4.94 17.35
C THR A 200 3.74 6.11 16.50
N ASN A 201 3.14 5.82 15.35
CA ASN A 201 2.55 6.78 14.41
C ASN A 201 3.54 7.88 13.94
N GLY A 202 4.82 7.55 13.80
CA GLY A 202 5.87 8.51 13.44
C GLY A 202 6.17 9.52 14.55
N GLY A 203 5.78 9.21 15.80
CA GLY A 203 6.01 10.05 16.96
C GLY A 203 7.36 9.81 17.63
N GLY A 204 7.71 10.68 18.58
CA GLY A 204 8.96 10.57 19.34
C GLY A 204 10.17 11.12 18.57
N ARG A 205 11.36 10.58 18.83
CA ARG A 205 12.61 11.01 18.20
C ARG A 205 12.79 10.26 16.87
N PRO A 206 13.01 10.95 15.73
CA PRO A 206 13.43 10.30 14.49
C PRO A 206 14.88 9.80 14.61
N GLY A 207 15.16 8.67 13.99
CA GLY A 207 16.50 8.12 13.83
C GLY A 207 17.11 8.51 12.49
N GLU A 208 18.17 7.81 12.10
CA GLU A 208 18.81 8.02 10.80
C GLU A 208 17.92 7.53 9.65
N THR A 209 17.73 8.39 8.65
CA THR A 209 16.95 8.06 7.45
C THR A 209 17.81 7.31 6.43
N VAL A 210 17.35 6.14 5.99
CA VAL A 210 17.95 5.41 4.86
C VAL A 210 17.14 5.71 3.60
N THR A 211 17.82 6.03 2.50
CA THR A 211 17.18 6.30 1.20
C THR A 211 17.52 5.23 0.19
N VAL A 212 16.51 4.67 -0.46
CA VAL A 212 16.66 3.78 -1.61
C VAL A 212 16.00 4.38 -2.84
N VAL A 213 16.60 4.14 -4.01
CA VAL A 213 16.04 4.48 -5.31
C VAL A 213 15.65 3.19 -5.99
N LEU A 214 14.37 3.06 -6.33
CA LEU A 214 13.81 1.93 -7.02
C LEU A 214 13.54 2.29 -8.47
N GLN A 215 13.95 1.43 -9.38
CA GLN A 215 13.58 1.47 -10.78
C GLN A 215 13.10 0.08 -11.18
N ILE A 216 11.79 -0.01 -11.40
CA ILE A 216 11.13 -1.22 -11.87
C ILE A 216 11.03 -1.09 -13.37
N GLU A 217 11.92 -1.77 -14.08
CA GLU A 217 11.91 -1.79 -15.54
C GLU A 217 10.72 -2.62 -16.02
N ASP A 218 9.98 -2.01 -16.94
CA ASP A 218 8.98 -2.69 -17.77
C ASP A 218 9.51 -2.76 -19.20
N PRO A 219 10.38 -3.75 -19.51
CA PRO A 219 10.91 -3.88 -20.86
C PRO A 219 9.91 -4.52 -21.82
N LEU A 220 8.70 -4.89 -21.37
CA LEU A 220 7.74 -5.57 -22.24
C LEU A 220 7.07 -4.56 -23.16
N VAL A 221 7.43 -4.63 -24.44
CA VAL A 221 6.91 -3.74 -25.47
C VAL A 221 6.39 -4.59 -26.61
N VAL A 222 5.18 -4.28 -27.07
CA VAL A 222 4.75 -4.70 -28.42
C VAL A 222 5.33 -3.69 -29.39
N ASP A 223 6.44 -4.03 -30.03
CA ASP A 223 7.09 -3.19 -31.03
C ASP A 223 6.14 -2.99 -32.21
N ASP A 224 5.61 -4.11 -32.72
CA ASP A 224 4.68 -4.09 -33.83
C ASP A 224 3.67 -5.22 -33.83
N VAL A 225 2.62 -5.05 -34.61
CA VAL A 225 1.75 -6.16 -35.01
C VAL A 225 1.93 -6.32 -36.50
N VAL A 226 2.23 -7.54 -36.93
CA VAL A 226 2.28 -7.87 -38.36
C VAL A 226 1.15 -8.84 -38.66
N TYR A 227 0.63 -8.78 -39.87
CA TYR A 227 -0.15 -9.88 -40.39
C TYR A 227 0.72 -10.75 -41.29
N VAL A 228 0.62 -12.06 -41.07
CA VAL A 228 1.24 -13.09 -41.88
C VAL A 228 0.14 -13.76 -42.68
N ALA A 229 0.23 -13.65 -44.00
CA ALA A 229 -0.71 -14.31 -44.89
C ALA A 229 0.03 -14.91 -46.08
N ASP A 230 -0.48 -16.04 -46.57
CA ASP A 230 -0.06 -16.60 -47.85
C ASP A 230 -0.77 -15.81 -48.98
N ILE A 231 -0.05 -15.48 -50.05
CA ILE A 231 -0.55 -14.72 -51.21
C ILE A 231 -0.37 -15.58 -52.47
N GLY A 232 -1.12 -16.67 -52.54
CA GLY A 232 -1.15 -17.59 -53.67
C GLY A 232 -0.08 -18.68 -53.60
N SER A 233 0.77 -18.72 -54.62
CA SER A 233 1.85 -19.69 -54.81
C SER A 233 3.23 -19.11 -54.43
N ARG A 234 3.25 -18.05 -53.61
CA ARG A 234 4.46 -17.35 -53.18
C ARG A 234 4.53 -17.34 -51.66
N SER A 235 5.77 -17.40 -51.15
CA SER A 235 6.12 -17.38 -49.72
C SER A 235 5.28 -16.44 -48.87
N ASN A 236 5.07 -16.81 -47.59
CA ASN A 236 4.41 -16.00 -46.56
C ASN A 236 4.82 -14.53 -46.65
N VAL A 237 3.83 -13.64 -46.80
CA VAL A 237 4.04 -12.19 -46.74
C VAL A 237 3.78 -11.75 -45.32
N THR A 238 4.77 -11.06 -44.74
CA THR A 238 4.69 -10.43 -43.42
C THR A 238 4.65 -8.93 -43.64
N THR A 239 3.56 -8.27 -43.23
CA THR A 239 3.40 -6.82 -43.37
C THR A 239 2.94 -6.24 -42.04
N THR A 240 3.50 -5.09 -41.64
CA THR A 240 3.02 -4.33 -40.49
C THR A 240 1.54 -4.00 -40.63
N LEU A 241 0.77 -4.28 -39.58
CA LEU A 241 -0.60 -3.86 -39.40
C LEU A 241 -0.60 -2.48 -38.73
N ALA A 242 -0.73 -1.43 -39.54
CA ALA A 242 -0.84 -0.05 -39.06
C ALA A 242 -2.31 0.37 -38.92
N ASP A 243 -2.57 1.45 -38.18
CA ASP A 243 -3.92 2.02 -38.08
C ASP A 243 -4.50 2.37 -39.46
N GLY A 244 -5.77 2.02 -39.66
CA GLY A 244 -6.50 2.19 -40.90
C GLY A 244 -6.11 1.21 -42.01
N THR A 245 -5.31 0.17 -41.72
CA THR A 245 -4.98 -0.85 -42.72
C THR A 245 -6.24 -1.54 -43.22
N THR A 246 -6.38 -1.70 -44.54
CA THR A 246 -7.43 -2.52 -45.15
C THR A 246 -6.86 -3.83 -45.66
N ILE A 247 -7.30 -4.95 -45.08
CA ILE A 247 -6.92 -6.31 -45.49
C ILE A 247 -7.98 -6.86 -46.44
N ASN A 248 -7.57 -7.24 -47.65
CA ASN A 248 -8.46 -7.85 -48.63
C ASN A 248 -8.31 -9.38 -48.62
N LEU A 249 -9.35 -10.08 -48.14
CA LEU A 249 -9.33 -11.54 -48.02
C LEU A 249 -9.20 -12.27 -49.37
N GLN A 250 -9.65 -11.69 -50.48
CA GLN A 250 -9.48 -12.31 -51.82
C GLN A 250 -8.04 -12.31 -52.31
N GLN A 251 -7.18 -11.47 -51.72
CA GLN A 251 -5.76 -11.45 -52.07
C GLN A 251 -4.97 -12.50 -51.28
N LEU A 252 -5.58 -13.13 -50.27
CA LEU A 252 -4.94 -14.13 -49.44
C LEU A 252 -5.30 -15.54 -49.92
N SER A 253 -4.31 -16.42 -50.07
CA SER A 253 -4.53 -17.84 -50.41
C SER A 253 -4.74 -18.74 -49.20
N SER A 254 -4.48 -18.22 -47.99
CA SER A 254 -4.60 -18.96 -46.73
C SER A 254 -5.28 -18.12 -45.64
N LYS A 255 -5.34 -18.69 -44.44
CA LYS A 255 -5.88 -18.07 -43.23
C LYS A 255 -5.01 -16.87 -42.82
N LEU A 256 -5.68 -15.78 -42.45
CA LEU A 256 -5.04 -14.60 -41.84
C LEU A 256 -4.50 -14.97 -40.46
N VAL A 257 -3.20 -14.77 -40.25
CA VAL A 257 -2.55 -14.86 -38.94
C VAL A 257 -2.10 -13.45 -38.55
N LEU A 258 -2.39 -13.04 -37.32
CA LEU A 258 -1.80 -11.84 -36.73
C LEU A 258 -0.70 -12.28 -35.78
N GLU A 259 0.49 -11.71 -35.92
CA GLU A 259 1.66 -12.01 -35.12
C GLU A 259 2.11 -10.73 -34.39
N ALA A 260 2.34 -10.85 -33.09
CA ALA A 260 2.88 -9.76 -32.29
C ALA A 260 4.41 -9.81 -32.33
N GLN A 261 5.03 -8.72 -32.77
CA GLN A 261 6.46 -8.48 -32.63
C GLN A 261 6.67 -7.81 -31.27
N VAL A 262 7.39 -8.49 -30.39
CA VAL A 262 7.57 -8.06 -29.00
C VAL A 262 9.04 -8.04 -28.62
N SER A 263 9.37 -7.13 -27.71
CA SER A 263 10.68 -7.03 -27.07
C SER A 263 10.54 -7.21 -25.56
N GLY A 264 11.63 -7.67 -24.94
CA GLY A 264 11.70 -8.00 -23.52
C GLY A 264 11.49 -9.50 -23.24
N ASP A 265 11.50 -9.86 -21.96
CA ASP A 265 11.31 -11.23 -21.50
C ASP A 265 9.80 -11.54 -21.43
N VAL A 266 9.18 -11.72 -22.59
CA VAL A 266 7.74 -11.99 -22.74
C VAL A 266 7.44 -13.46 -22.46
N GLY A 267 6.52 -13.74 -21.55
CA GLY A 267 6.01 -15.09 -21.25
C GLY A 267 4.74 -15.43 -22.01
N SER A 268 3.91 -14.45 -22.35
CA SER A 268 2.77 -14.61 -23.25
C SER A 268 2.32 -13.28 -23.86
N VAL A 269 1.52 -13.36 -24.92
CA VAL A 269 0.84 -12.20 -25.52
C VAL A 269 -0.66 -12.45 -25.54
N GLU A 270 -1.41 -11.50 -25.01
CA GLU A 270 -2.87 -11.48 -25.06
C GLU A 270 -3.35 -10.61 -26.24
N PHE A 271 -4.18 -11.19 -27.10
CA PHE A 271 -4.84 -10.52 -28.20
C PHE A 271 -6.33 -10.33 -27.85
N LYS A 272 -6.80 -9.09 -27.84
CA LYS A 272 -8.20 -8.73 -27.63
C LYS A 272 -8.74 -8.05 -28.88
N VAL A 273 -9.82 -8.59 -29.44
CA VAL A 273 -10.51 -7.97 -30.59
C VAL A 273 -11.83 -7.35 -30.11
N ASP A 274 -12.11 -6.14 -30.57
CA ASP A 274 -13.30 -5.33 -30.32
C ASP A 274 -13.60 -5.18 -28.82
N GLY A 275 -12.60 -4.71 -28.07
CA GLY A 275 -12.71 -4.51 -26.62
C GLY A 275 -12.77 -5.81 -25.81
N GLY A 276 -12.32 -6.94 -26.39
CA GLY A 276 -12.26 -8.23 -25.72
C GLY A 276 -13.49 -9.12 -25.95
N ALA A 277 -14.34 -8.79 -26.92
CA ALA A 277 -15.40 -9.71 -27.40
C ALA A 277 -14.82 -11.06 -27.82
N ILE A 278 -13.59 -11.02 -28.33
CA ILE A 278 -12.75 -12.16 -28.63
C ILE A 278 -11.43 -11.96 -27.89
N ARG A 279 -10.96 -13.02 -27.22
CA ARG A 279 -9.73 -13.02 -26.43
C ARG A 279 -8.92 -14.28 -26.74
N PHE A 280 -7.64 -14.09 -27.08
CA PHE A 280 -6.66 -15.16 -27.23
C PHE A 280 -5.42 -14.85 -26.43
N VAL A 281 -4.76 -15.90 -25.96
CA VAL A 281 -3.45 -15.80 -25.32
C VAL A 281 -2.55 -16.82 -25.99
N ASP A 282 -1.37 -16.37 -26.42
CA ASP A 282 -0.31 -17.24 -26.90
C ASP A 282 0.88 -17.15 -25.96
N SER A 283 1.36 -18.29 -25.49
CA SER A 283 2.45 -18.42 -24.52
C SER A 283 3.73 -18.96 -25.15
N GLU A 284 3.75 -19.18 -26.48
CA GLU A 284 4.91 -19.70 -27.19
C GLU A 284 5.28 -18.79 -28.37
N ALA A 285 6.54 -18.35 -28.42
CA ALA A 285 7.01 -17.53 -29.53
C ALA A 285 7.19 -18.40 -30.81
N PRO A 286 6.86 -17.89 -32.01
CA PRO A 286 6.29 -16.57 -32.30
C PRO A 286 4.84 -16.43 -31.83
N TYR A 287 4.51 -15.31 -31.16
CA TYR A 287 3.20 -15.11 -30.57
C TYR A 287 2.17 -14.74 -31.63
N GLN A 288 1.20 -15.62 -31.84
CA GLN A 288 0.28 -15.55 -32.96
C GLN A 288 -1.16 -15.78 -32.53
N VAL A 289 -2.08 -15.08 -33.19
CA VAL A 289 -3.49 -15.45 -33.22
C VAL A 289 -3.85 -15.91 -34.62
N THR A 290 -4.20 -17.19 -34.72
CA THR A 290 -4.73 -17.79 -35.94
C THR A 290 -6.20 -18.08 -35.78
N ALA A 291 -6.97 -17.73 -36.80
CA ALA A 291 -8.26 -18.35 -37.03
C ALA A 291 -8.03 -19.87 -37.16
N GLY A 292 -8.63 -20.68 -36.27
CA GLY A 292 -8.59 -22.14 -36.36
C GLY A 292 -9.25 -22.66 -37.64
N GLU A 293 -10.10 -23.69 -37.59
CA GLU A 293 -10.82 -24.11 -38.81
C GLU A 293 -11.85 -23.09 -39.30
N GLU A 294 -12.36 -22.24 -38.40
CA GLU A 294 -13.25 -21.14 -38.75
C GLU A 294 -12.49 -19.80 -38.83
N PRO A 295 -12.83 -18.93 -39.80
CA PRO A 295 -12.21 -17.61 -39.91
C PRO A 295 -12.58 -16.76 -38.70
N LEU A 296 -11.58 -16.40 -37.90
CA LEU A 296 -11.72 -15.47 -36.77
C LEU A 296 -12.20 -14.08 -37.23
N PHE A 297 -11.85 -13.75 -38.47
CA PHE A 297 -11.99 -12.45 -39.07
C PHE A 297 -12.91 -12.54 -40.30
N LEU A 298 -14.07 -11.90 -40.21
CA LEU A 298 -15.01 -11.72 -41.33
C LEU A 298 -14.82 -10.32 -41.92
N PRO A 299 -15.41 -10.01 -43.08
CA PRO A 299 -15.43 -8.63 -43.56
C PRO A 299 -16.10 -7.71 -42.53
N GLY A 300 -15.39 -6.65 -42.12
CA GLY A 300 -15.80 -5.78 -41.01
C GLY A 300 -14.66 -4.86 -40.56
N HIS A 301 -15.00 -3.97 -39.63
CA HIS A 301 -14.06 -3.10 -38.93
C HIS A 301 -13.68 -3.74 -37.61
N TYR A 302 -12.40 -3.68 -37.23
CA TYR A 302 -11.85 -4.32 -36.04
C TYR A 302 -10.93 -3.40 -35.26
N ILE A 303 -10.99 -3.51 -33.94
CA ILE A 303 -10.03 -2.91 -33.02
C ILE A 303 -9.27 -4.04 -32.33
N LEU A 304 -7.97 -4.17 -32.59
CA LEU A 304 -7.10 -5.13 -31.93
C LEU A 304 -6.29 -4.43 -30.84
N GLU A 305 -6.38 -4.94 -29.62
CA GLU A 305 -5.46 -4.61 -28.52
C GLU A 305 -4.54 -5.81 -28.27
N VAL A 306 -3.23 -5.59 -28.28
CA VAL A 306 -2.20 -6.60 -28.04
C VAL A 306 -1.44 -6.23 -26.77
N VAL A 307 -1.39 -7.15 -25.82
CA VAL A 307 -0.80 -6.93 -24.49
C VAL A 307 0.26 -8.00 -24.20
N PRO A 308 1.54 -7.63 -23.98
CA PRO A 308 2.58 -8.58 -23.61
C PRO A 308 2.56 -8.81 -22.10
N TRP A 309 2.79 -10.04 -21.65
CA TRP A 309 2.78 -10.46 -20.26
C TRP A 309 4.10 -11.15 -19.89
N THR A 310 4.53 -11.00 -18.64
CA THR A 310 5.80 -11.59 -18.16
C THR A 310 5.73 -13.12 -18.06
N ASN A 311 4.55 -13.67 -17.76
CA ASN A 311 4.36 -15.10 -17.56
C ASN A 311 3.44 -15.69 -18.64
N SER A 312 3.32 -17.02 -18.66
CA SER A 312 2.36 -17.69 -19.55
C SER A 312 0.92 -17.34 -19.19
N ASP A 313 0.02 -17.57 -20.14
CA ASP A 313 -1.43 -17.53 -19.96
C ASP A 313 -1.99 -16.17 -19.50
N ALA A 314 -1.32 -15.08 -19.89
CA ALA A 314 -1.65 -13.71 -19.53
C ALA A 314 -1.69 -13.50 -18.01
N THR A 315 -0.67 -14.02 -17.33
CA THR A 315 -0.47 -13.87 -15.88
C THR A 315 0.78 -13.04 -15.58
N GLY A 316 0.95 -12.65 -14.31
CA GLY A 316 2.04 -11.78 -13.89
C GLY A 316 1.74 -10.31 -14.21
N SER A 317 2.80 -9.56 -14.52
CA SER A 317 2.68 -8.16 -14.94
C SER A 317 2.56 -8.07 -16.46
N HIS A 318 1.89 -7.03 -16.96
CA HIS A 318 1.78 -6.77 -18.38
C HIS A 318 2.45 -5.46 -18.76
N GLY A 319 3.00 -5.42 -19.98
CA GLY A 319 3.53 -4.21 -20.58
C GLY A 319 2.44 -3.29 -21.09
N ALA A 320 2.86 -2.21 -21.76
CA ALA A 320 1.95 -1.29 -22.42
C ALA A 320 1.21 -1.97 -23.58
N PRO A 321 -0.14 -1.85 -23.66
CA PRO A 321 -0.90 -2.39 -24.77
C PRO A 321 -0.60 -1.61 -26.06
N LYS A 322 -0.58 -2.31 -27.20
CA LYS A 322 -0.62 -1.70 -28.54
C LYS A 322 -2.02 -1.90 -29.12
N THR A 323 -2.69 -0.81 -29.46
CA THR A 323 -4.01 -0.83 -30.13
C THR A 323 -3.83 -0.53 -31.61
N VAL A 324 -4.51 -1.29 -32.46
CA VAL A 324 -4.54 -1.08 -33.91
C VAL A 324 -5.97 -1.18 -34.42
N GLU A 325 -6.42 -0.19 -35.18
CA GLU A 325 -7.70 -0.22 -35.89
C GLU A 325 -7.50 -0.61 -37.35
N PHE A 326 -8.29 -1.55 -37.87
CA PHE A 326 -8.14 -2.01 -39.25
C PHE A 326 -9.45 -2.55 -39.83
N ASP A 327 -9.53 -2.58 -41.15
CA ASP A 327 -10.69 -3.07 -41.89
C ASP A 327 -10.36 -4.36 -42.63
N ILE A 328 -11.34 -5.24 -42.72
CA ILE A 328 -11.28 -6.46 -43.52
C ILE A 328 -12.39 -6.39 -44.55
N VAL A 329 -12.04 -6.62 -45.81
CA VAL A 329 -12.98 -6.58 -46.94
C VAL A 329 -13.00 -7.90 -47.70
N ALA A 330 -14.19 -8.25 -48.19
CA ALA A 330 -14.37 -9.42 -49.06
C ALA A 330 -13.78 -9.19 -50.46
N SER A 331 -13.72 -7.95 -50.94
CA SER A 331 -13.14 -7.52 -52.21
C SER A 331 -12.78 -6.04 -52.13
N GLN A 332 -11.88 -5.53 -52.99
CA GLN A 332 -11.64 -4.09 -53.05
C GLN A 332 -12.93 -3.33 -53.40
N GLN A 333 -13.28 -2.33 -52.60
CA GLN A 333 -14.21 -1.31 -53.04
C GLN A 333 -13.57 -0.57 -54.23
N THR A 334 -14.25 -0.60 -55.36
CA THR A 334 -13.85 0.09 -56.60
C THR A 334 -14.38 1.51 -56.60
#